data_AF-A0A1I4IK74-F1
#
_entry.id   AF-A0A1I4IK74-F1
#
_cell.length_a   1.000
_cell.length_b   1.000
_cell.length_c   1.000
_cell.angle_alpha   90.00
_cell.angle_beta   90.00
_cell.angle_gamma   90.00
#
_symmetry.space_group_name_H-M   'P 1'
#
loop_
_entity.id
_entity.type
_entity.pdbx_description
1 polymer ?
#
loop_
_entity_poly.entity_id
_entity_poly.type
_entity_poly.pdbx_seq_one_letter_code
_entity_poly.pdbx_strand_id
1 'polypeptide(L)' 'MVPPPRNLPGFPDAVRVKPKTARPGGGLRMRWKDPSGAIYEWDYQHGHVEKYDARGSHLGGYDPVTGGA' A
#
# COMPACT_ATOMS: atom_id res chain seq x y z
N MET A 1 -8.71 13.67 0.50
CA MET A 1 -8.45 12.23 0.71
C MET A 1 -8.31 11.58 -0.65
N VAL A 2 -7.14 11.07 -0.98
CA VAL A 2 -6.91 10.45 -2.30
C VAL A 2 -7.47 9.03 -2.27
N PRO A 3 -8.37 8.64 -3.19
CA PRO A 3 -8.94 7.30 -3.21
C PRO A 3 -7.89 6.26 -3.66
N PRO A 4 -7.88 5.05 -3.07
CA PRO A 4 -6.94 4.01 -3.43
C PRO A 4 -7.28 3.40 -4.79
N PRO A 5 -6.29 3.18 -5.66
CA PRO A 5 -6.51 2.47 -6.92
C PRO A 5 -6.88 1.01 -6.65
N ARG A 6 -7.59 0.33 -7.58
CA ARG A 6 -7.97 -1.08 -7.38
C ARG A 6 -6.74 -1.99 -7.34
N ASN A 7 -5.83 -1.79 -8.27
CA ASN A 7 -4.58 -2.51 -8.40
C ASN A 7 -3.41 -1.52 -8.29
N LEU A 8 -2.19 -2.04 -8.13
CA LEU A 8 -0.97 -1.24 -8.13
C LEU A 8 -0.16 -1.59 -9.39
N PRO A 9 -0.31 -0.89 -10.52
CA PRO A 9 0.44 -1.21 -11.74
C PRO A 9 1.97 -1.23 -11.55
N GLY A 10 2.51 -0.40 -10.66
CA GLY A 10 3.93 -0.39 -10.30
C GLY A 10 4.37 -1.61 -9.46
N PHE A 11 3.42 -2.39 -8.97
CA PHE A 11 3.64 -3.61 -8.17
C PHE A 11 2.69 -4.71 -8.67
N PRO A 12 2.93 -5.29 -9.86
CA PRO A 12 1.97 -6.15 -10.55
C PRO A 12 1.61 -7.42 -9.78
N ASP A 13 2.51 -7.91 -8.93
CA ASP A 13 2.29 -9.09 -8.09
C ASP A 13 1.53 -8.77 -6.78
N ALA A 14 1.33 -7.50 -6.47
CA ALA A 14 0.65 -7.08 -5.24
C ALA A 14 -0.88 -7.23 -5.37
N VAL A 15 -1.43 -8.15 -4.59
CA VAL A 15 -2.88 -8.42 -4.56
C VAL A 15 -3.54 -7.80 -3.33
N ARG A 16 -4.78 -7.32 -3.49
CA ARG A 16 -5.55 -6.77 -2.36
C ARG A 16 -5.76 -7.83 -1.29
N VAL A 17 -5.56 -7.44 -0.04
CA VAL A 17 -5.81 -8.29 1.14
C VAL A 17 -6.62 -7.53 2.18
N LYS A 18 -7.08 -8.23 3.23
CA LYS A 18 -7.83 -7.63 4.33
C LYS A 18 -7.01 -6.47 4.97
N PRO A 19 -7.57 -5.25 5.01
CA PRO A 19 -6.98 -4.11 5.73
C PRO A 19 -6.75 -4.42 7.22
N LYS A 20 -5.72 -3.83 7.81
CA LYS A 20 -5.40 -4.01 9.24
C LYS A 20 -5.08 -2.71 9.97
N THR A 21 -4.41 -1.77 9.31
CA THR A 21 -3.97 -0.52 9.91
C THR A 21 -5.09 0.50 9.93
N ALA A 22 -5.38 1.12 11.07
CA ALA A 22 -6.32 2.23 11.14
C ALA A 22 -5.81 3.45 10.36
N ARG A 23 -6.73 4.22 9.78
CA ARG A 23 -6.39 5.50 9.13
C ARG A 23 -6.93 6.68 9.94
N PRO A 24 -6.24 7.83 9.92
CA PRO A 24 -6.78 9.06 10.51
C PRO A 24 -8.15 9.40 9.91
N GLY A 25 -9.11 9.76 10.76
CA GLY A 25 -10.49 10.05 10.32
C GLY A 25 -11.39 8.83 10.13
N GLY A 26 -10.95 7.64 10.56
CA GLY A 26 -11.80 6.45 10.63
C GLY A 26 -11.65 5.47 9.45
N GLY A 27 -11.92 4.20 9.74
CA GLY A 27 -11.72 3.08 8.82
C GLY A 27 -10.28 2.55 8.82
N LEU A 28 -9.97 1.70 7.84
CA LEU A 28 -8.67 1.03 7.71
C LEU A 28 -7.96 1.42 6.40
N ARG A 29 -6.63 1.39 6.40
CA ARG A 29 -5.82 1.61 5.21
C ARG A 29 -5.99 0.47 4.22
N MET A 30 -6.26 0.78 2.95
CA MET A 30 -6.26 -0.24 1.89
C MET A 30 -4.90 -0.93 1.85
N ARG A 31 -4.91 -2.25 1.70
CA ARG A 31 -3.71 -3.08 1.85
C ARG A 31 -3.57 -4.08 0.72
N TRP A 32 -2.34 -4.28 0.27
CA TRP A 32 -1.95 -5.34 -0.65
C TRP A 32 -0.77 -6.14 -0.08
N LYS A 33 -0.58 -7.34 -0.64
CA LYS A 33 0.59 -8.18 -0.40
C LYS A 33 1.06 -8.81 -1.70
N ASP A 34 2.35 -8.99 -1.84
CA ASP A 34 2.93 -9.79 -2.93
C ASP A 34 3.37 -11.19 -2.45
N PRO A 35 3.81 -12.10 -3.34
CA PRO A 35 4.26 -13.44 -2.97
C PRO A 35 5.49 -13.49 -2.06
N SER A 36 6.31 -12.43 -2.03
CA SER A 36 7.44 -12.32 -1.09
C SER A 36 6.98 -12.05 0.35
N GLY A 37 5.71 -11.66 0.51
CA GLY A 37 5.13 -11.28 1.78
C GLY A 37 5.25 -9.79 2.08
N ALA A 38 5.85 -8.99 1.18
CA ALA A 38 5.89 -7.54 1.33
C ALA A 38 4.47 -6.97 1.40
N ILE A 39 4.34 -5.90 2.15
CA ILE A 39 3.06 -5.27 2.46
C ILE A 39 3.05 -3.89 1.84
N TYR A 40 1.91 -3.53 1.28
CA TYR A 40 1.68 -2.25 0.64
C TYR A 40 0.45 -1.64 1.30
N GLU A 41 0.53 -0.43 1.82
CA GLU A 41 -0.61 0.28 2.41
C GLU A 41 -0.81 1.64 1.75
N TRP A 42 -2.07 2.01 1.53
CA TRP A 42 -2.39 3.26 0.88
C TRP A 42 -2.25 4.45 1.83
N ASP A 43 -1.51 5.46 1.40
CA ASP A 43 -1.52 6.77 2.01
C ASP A 43 -2.64 7.63 1.42
N TYR A 44 -3.72 7.77 2.20
CA TYR A 44 -4.88 8.57 1.82
C TYR A 44 -4.67 10.09 1.87
N GLN A 45 -3.58 10.55 2.48
CA GLN A 45 -3.23 11.97 2.53
C GLN A 45 -2.49 12.37 1.26
N HIS A 46 -1.53 11.55 0.83
CA HIS A 46 -0.58 11.91 -0.21
C HIS A 46 -0.82 11.22 -1.56
N GLY A 47 -1.52 10.08 -1.58
CA GLY A 47 -1.83 9.38 -2.82
C GLY A 47 -0.73 8.45 -3.32
N HIS A 48 0.10 7.92 -2.42
CA HIS A 48 1.14 6.94 -2.72
C HIS A 48 0.99 5.67 -1.86
N VAL A 49 1.82 4.68 -2.16
CA VAL A 49 1.85 3.42 -1.43
C VAL A 49 3.03 3.42 -0.45
N GLU A 50 2.74 3.20 0.82
CA GLU A 50 3.75 2.88 1.81
C GLU A 50 4.09 1.38 1.72
N LYS A 51 5.36 1.06 1.44
CA LYS A 51 5.84 -0.32 1.35
C LYS A 51 6.51 -0.75 2.65
N TYR A 52 6.27 -1.99 3.03
CA TYR A 52 6.90 -2.65 4.17
C TYR A 52 7.39 -4.04 3.79
N ASP A 53 8.43 -4.54 4.46
CA ASP A 53 8.85 -5.93 4.33
C ASP A 53 7.83 -6.90 4.97
N ALA A 54 8.06 -8.21 4.84
CA ALA A 54 7.20 -9.23 5.43
C ALA A 54 7.13 -9.20 6.97
N ARG A 55 8.09 -8.54 7.63
CA ARG A 55 8.17 -8.34 9.09
C ARG A 55 7.54 -7.02 9.54
N GLY A 56 7.14 -6.16 8.60
CA GLY A 56 6.55 -4.85 8.87
C GLY A 56 7.54 -3.70 8.96
N SER A 57 8.81 -3.89 8.59
CA SER A 57 9.78 -2.79 8.52
C SER A 57 9.45 -1.88 7.34
N HIS A 58 9.47 -0.56 7.55
CA HIS A 58 9.16 0.42 6.53
C HIS A 58 10.27 0.52 5.47
N LEU A 59 9.88 0.49 4.20
CA LEU A 59 10.78 0.51 3.04
C LEU A 59 10.63 1.78 2.18
N GLY A 60 9.72 2.69 2.54
CA GLY A 60 9.48 3.96 1.84
C GLY A 60 8.10 4.08 1.19
N GLY A 61 7.84 5.29 0.67
CA GLY A 61 6.68 5.61 -0.14
C GLY A 61 7.00 5.47 -1.63
N TYR A 62 6.03 5.01 -2.42
CA TYR A 62 6.21 4.74 -3.84
C TYR A 62 4.97 5.10 -4.65
N ASP A 63 5.17 5.57 -5.88
CA ASP A 63 4.11 5.81 -6.83
C ASP A 63 3.40 4.49 -7.20
N PRO A 64 2.06 4.42 -7.11
CA PRO A 64 1.31 3.18 -7.31
C PRO A 64 1.30 2.69 -8.75
N VAL A 65 1.58 3.57 -9.73
CA VAL A 65 1.49 3.28 -11.16
C VAL A 65 2.86 2.91 -11.72
N THR A 66 3.90 3.62 -11.32
CA THR A 66 5.27 3.48 -11.86
C THR A 66 6.18 2.67 -10.95
N GLY A 67 5.90 2.62 -9.64
CA GLY A 67 6.77 1.98 -8.64
C GLY A 67 8.02 2.80 -8.29
N GLY A 68 8.15 4.03 -8.80
CA GLY A 68 9.21 4.97 -8.41
C GLY A 68 9.05 5.43 -6.97
N ALA A 69 10.17 5.61 -6.26
CA ALA A 69 10.22 6.16 -4.91
C ALA A 69 10.16 7.70 -4.91
#